data_AF-A0A061JR51-F1
#
_entry.id   AF-A0A061JR51-F1
#
_cell.length_a   1.000
_cell.length_b   1.000
_cell.length_c   1.000
_cell.angle_alpha   90.00
_cell.angle_beta   90.00
_cell.angle_gamma   90.00
#
_symmetry.space_group_name_H-M   'P 1'
#
loop_
_entity.id
_entity.type
_entity.pdbx_description
1 polymer ?
#
loop_
_entity_poly.entity_id
_entity_poly.type
_entity_poly.pdbx_seq_one_letter_code
_entity_poly.pdbx_strand_id
1 'polypeptide(L)'
;LEELLSGDFLHAPTSAITYAMNTVKSQVAVISERTGAITHMNPTRFRYTLGTNLAREGKGEYVIAEALDHSDTQNASVYVRNIPEFVEQIDKAVALQLAPLAQAFRGVLVVNEAAAHRGGDPTSRIYSSGGNVGSCGSFGFCGALAPVACYTCAHFQPWLEGPHELVLDQLISERDSVLQATGDPKVASVNDRLILAVSDVVTRCNAMKSEPVHV
;
A
#
# COMPACT_ATOMS: atom_id res chain seq x y z
N LEU A 1 -16.36 -36.78 -39.28
CA LEU A 1 -15.99 -36.35 -37.91
C LEU A 1 -14.61 -36.85 -37.54
N GLU A 2 -14.30 -38.14 -37.75
CA GLU A 2 -12.96 -38.71 -37.50
C GLU A 2 -11.81 -37.98 -38.23
N GLU A 3 -11.97 -37.63 -39.51
CA GLU A 3 -10.96 -36.81 -40.23
C GLU A 3 -10.73 -35.43 -39.61
N LEU A 4 -11.78 -34.76 -39.12
CA LEU A 4 -11.65 -33.44 -38.49
C LEU A 4 -11.00 -33.50 -37.10
N LEU A 5 -11.15 -34.63 -36.40
CA LEU A 5 -10.53 -34.87 -35.10
C LEU A 5 -9.08 -35.40 -35.21
N SER A 6 -8.63 -35.74 -36.42
CA SER A 6 -7.27 -36.24 -36.68
C SER A 6 -6.18 -35.17 -36.60
N GLY A 7 -6.57 -33.89 -36.50
CA GLY A 7 -5.64 -32.77 -36.36
C GLY A 7 -6.31 -31.54 -35.78
N ASP A 8 -5.61 -30.41 -35.80
CA ASP A 8 -5.98 -29.21 -35.05
C ASP A 8 -7.05 -28.34 -35.72
N PHE A 9 -7.78 -28.88 -36.69
CA PHE A 9 -8.72 -28.12 -37.54
C PHE A 9 -9.89 -27.50 -36.77
N LEU A 10 -10.21 -28.05 -35.60
CA LEU A 10 -11.27 -27.54 -34.70
C LEU A 10 -10.73 -26.58 -33.63
N HIS A 11 -9.41 -26.42 -33.50
CA HIS A 11 -8.83 -25.49 -32.55
C HIS A 11 -8.92 -24.05 -33.05
N ALA A 12 -9.23 -23.13 -32.14
CA ALA A 12 -9.23 -21.71 -32.46
C ALA A 12 -7.79 -21.26 -32.76
N PRO A 13 -7.56 -20.52 -33.86
CA PRO A 13 -6.23 -19.98 -34.14
C PRO A 13 -5.87 -18.92 -33.10
N THR A 14 -4.57 -18.77 -32.83
CA THR A 14 -4.04 -17.76 -31.89
C THR A 14 -4.43 -16.33 -32.27
N SER A 15 -4.65 -16.06 -33.56
CA SER A 15 -5.16 -14.78 -34.06
C SER A 15 -6.57 -14.45 -33.53
N ALA A 16 -7.45 -15.45 -33.42
CA ALA A 16 -8.80 -15.26 -32.87
C ALA A 16 -8.76 -14.88 -31.39
N ILE A 17 -7.91 -15.54 -30.61
CA ILE A 17 -7.69 -15.20 -29.18
C ILE A 17 -7.10 -13.80 -29.06
N THR A 18 -6.10 -13.46 -29.88
CA THR A 18 -5.47 -12.14 -29.87
C THR A 18 -6.49 -11.04 -30.18
N TYR A 19 -7.35 -11.26 -31.18
CA TYR A 19 -8.43 -10.35 -31.53
C TYR A 19 -9.40 -10.17 -30.36
N ALA A 20 -9.88 -11.26 -29.75
CA ALA A 20 -10.77 -11.20 -28.59
C ALA A 20 -10.15 -10.40 -27.43
N MET A 21 -8.87 -10.64 -27.12
CA MET A 21 -8.15 -9.91 -26.06
C MET A 21 -8.02 -8.42 -26.36
N ASN A 22 -7.74 -8.04 -27.61
CA ASN A 22 -7.68 -6.63 -28.01
C ASN A 22 -9.04 -5.94 -27.92
N THR A 23 -10.12 -6.63 -28.26
CA THR A 23 -11.48 -6.15 -28.10
C THR A 23 -11.82 -5.92 -26.63
N VAL A 24 -11.50 -6.86 -25.74
CA VAL A 24 -11.70 -6.67 -24.29
C VAL A 24 -10.85 -5.51 -23.78
N LYS A 25 -9.58 -5.41 -24.23
CA LYS A 25 -8.67 -4.33 -23.84
C LYS A 25 -9.23 -2.95 -24.20
N SER A 26 -9.77 -2.79 -25.42
CA SER A 26 -10.33 -1.50 -25.86
C SER A 26 -11.62 -1.13 -25.15
N GLN A 27 -12.44 -2.13 -24.79
CA GLN A 27 -13.70 -1.92 -24.07
C GLN A 27 -13.49 -1.56 -22.60
N VAL A 28 -12.63 -2.29 -21.89
CA VAL A 28 -12.42 -2.08 -20.45
C VAL A 28 -11.43 -0.94 -20.18
N ALA A 29 -10.43 -0.75 -21.06
CA ALA A 29 -9.47 0.36 -21.02
C ALA A 29 -8.80 0.62 -19.65
N VAL A 30 -8.53 -0.43 -18.88
CA VAL A 30 -7.93 -0.32 -17.53
C VAL A 30 -6.57 0.37 -17.60
N ILE A 31 -6.42 1.50 -16.91
CA ILE A 31 -5.14 2.21 -16.80
C ILE A 31 -4.25 1.54 -15.75
N SER A 32 -3.00 1.28 -16.13
CA SER A 32 -1.98 0.74 -15.24
C SER A 32 -1.41 1.86 -14.36
N GLU A 33 -1.57 1.76 -13.04
CA GLU A 33 -1.02 2.72 -12.07
C GLU A 33 0.51 2.87 -12.20
N ARG A 34 1.20 1.78 -12.56
CA ARG A 34 2.66 1.77 -12.69
C ARG A 34 3.16 2.53 -13.92
N THR A 35 2.38 2.60 -14.99
CA THR A 35 2.86 3.11 -16.29
C THR A 35 2.02 4.26 -16.85
N GLY A 36 0.86 4.57 -16.27
CA GLY A 36 -0.07 5.59 -16.77
C GLY A 36 -0.73 5.25 -18.11
N ALA A 37 -0.50 4.06 -18.66
CA ALA A 37 -1.00 3.62 -19.95
C ALA A 37 -2.03 2.48 -19.81
N ILE A 38 -2.83 2.24 -20.86
CA ILE A 38 -3.76 1.10 -20.87
C ILE A 38 -3.01 -0.20 -20.68
N THR A 39 -3.49 -1.02 -19.74
CA THR A 39 -2.90 -2.29 -19.37
C THR A 39 -2.83 -3.22 -20.58
N HIS A 40 -1.65 -3.77 -20.83
CA HIS A 40 -1.46 -4.77 -21.88
C HIS A 40 -2.06 -6.12 -21.43
N MET A 41 -3.19 -6.50 -22.02
CA MET A 41 -3.85 -7.79 -21.77
C MET A 41 -3.29 -8.86 -22.71
N ASN A 42 -2.90 -10.01 -22.16
CA ASN A 42 -2.51 -11.19 -22.93
C ASN A 42 -2.82 -12.46 -22.12
N PRO A 43 -2.94 -13.63 -22.77
CA PRO A 43 -3.26 -14.89 -22.09
C PRO A 43 -2.28 -15.24 -20.96
N THR A 44 -0.98 -14.99 -21.17
CA THR A 44 0.06 -15.23 -20.16
C THR A 44 -0.18 -14.45 -18.87
N ARG A 45 -0.62 -13.19 -18.97
CA ARG A 45 -0.98 -12.35 -17.81
C ARG A 45 -2.17 -12.96 -17.07
N PHE A 46 -3.21 -13.38 -17.77
CA PHE A 46 -4.38 -14.00 -17.13
C PHE A 46 -4.01 -15.28 -16.39
N ARG A 47 -3.18 -16.14 -17.00
CA ARG A 47 -2.64 -17.33 -16.35
C ARG A 47 -1.88 -16.99 -15.07
N TYR A 48 -1.03 -15.97 -15.12
CA TYR A 48 -0.26 -15.51 -13.95
C TYR A 48 -1.16 -14.95 -12.85
N THR A 49 -2.17 -14.15 -13.23
CA THR A 49 -3.16 -13.60 -12.31
C THR A 49 -3.95 -14.71 -11.62
N LEU A 50 -4.41 -15.73 -12.35
CA LEU A 50 -5.11 -16.88 -11.77
C LEU A 50 -4.24 -17.62 -10.74
N GLY A 51 -3.00 -17.98 -11.13
CA GLY A 51 -2.08 -18.66 -10.22
C GLY A 51 -1.77 -17.85 -8.97
N THR A 52 -1.53 -16.55 -9.12
CA THR A 52 -1.24 -15.65 -7.99
C THR A 52 -2.45 -15.46 -7.08
N ASN A 53 -3.68 -15.41 -7.64
CA ASN A 53 -4.89 -15.31 -6.85
C ASN A 53 -5.13 -16.58 -6.02
N LEU A 54 -4.98 -17.76 -6.61
CA LEU A 54 -5.08 -19.03 -5.89
C LEU A 54 -4.04 -19.13 -4.78
N ALA A 55 -2.80 -18.68 -5.03
CA ALA A 55 -1.76 -18.61 -4.02
C ALA A 55 -2.15 -17.66 -2.87
N ARG A 56 -2.72 -16.49 -3.17
CA ARG A 56 -3.22 -15.52 -2.18
C ARG A 56 -4.39 -16.06 -1.36
N GLU A 57 -5.20 -16.95 -1.92
CA GLU A 57 -6.26 -17.67 -1.20
C GLU A 57 -5.72 -18.83 -0.35
N GLY A 58 -4.39 -18.98 -0.23
CA GLY A 58 -3.75 -20.02 0.57
C GLY A 58 -3.82 -21.41 -0.08
N LYS A 59 -4.09 -21.51 -1.38
CA LYS A 59 -4.10 -22.81 -2.07
C LYS A 59 -2.67 -23.33 -2.20
N GLY A 60 -2.49 -24.61 -1.89
CA GLY A 60 -1.20 -25.29 -2.02
C GLY A 60 -0.74 -25.41 -3.48
N GLU A 61 0.56 -25.59 -3.67
CA GLU A 61 1.22 -25.65 -4.99
C GLU A 61 0.60 -26.68 -5.94
N TYR A 62 0.19 -27.84 -5.43
CA TYR A 62 -0.49 -28.88 -6.21
C TYR A 62 -1.82 -28.41 -6.80
N VAL A 63 -2.64 -27.69 -6.03
CA VAL A 63 -3.94 -27.16 -6.48
C VAL A 63 -3.73 -26.09 -7.54
N ILE A 64 -2.69 -25.27 -7.39
CA ILE A 64 -2.33 -24.25 -8.38
C ILE A 64 -1.84 -24.92 -9.67
N ALA A 65 -1.00 -25.94 -9.56
CA ALA A 65 -0.50 -26.70 -10.71
C ALA A 65 -1.66 -27.33 -11.50
N GLU A 66 -2.61 -27.96 -10.80
CA GLU A 66 -3.81 -28.55 -11.40
C GLU A 66 -4.71 -27.50 -12.07
N ALA A 67 -5.01 -26.39 -11.38
CA ALA A 67 -5.84 -25.31 -11.92
C ALA A 67 -5.23 -24.63 -13.16
N LEU A 68 -3.91 -24.66 -13.29
CA LEU A 68 -3.17 -24.14 -14.44
C LEU A 68 -2.86 -25.20 -15.48
N ASP A 69 -3.29 -26.44 -15.29
CA ASP A 69 -3.03 -27.55 -16.22
C ASP A 69 -1.52 -27.78 -16.44
N HIS A 70 -0.76 -27.79 -15.33
CA HIS A 70 0.64 -28.20 -15.35
C HIS A 70 0.75 -29.72 -15.25
N SER A 71 1.72 -30.29 -15.96
CA SER A 71 2.08 -31.70 -15.83
C SER A 71 2.85 -32.02 -14.54
N ASP A 72 3.46 -31.00 -13.92
CA ASP A 72 4.20 -31.11 -12.67
C ASP A 72 4.15 -29.80 -11.85
N THR A 73 4.74 -29.81 -10.64
CA THR A 73 4.78 -28.64 -9.76
C THR A 73 6.01 -27.76 -9.95
N GLN A 74 7.00 -28.14 -10.76
CA GLN A 74 8.31 -27.45 -10.79
C GLN A 74 8.18 -25.95 -11.09
N ASN A 75 7.18 -25.58 -11.89
CA ASN A 75 6.91 -24.20 -12.29
C ASN A 75 5.76 -23.54 -11.51
N ALA A 76 5.02 -24.26 -10.66
CA ALA A 76 3.91 -23.71 -9.89
C ALA A 76 4.39 -22.77 -8.77
N SER A 77 5.56 -23.04 -8.19
CA SER A 77 6.22 -22.17 -7.20
C SER A 77 6.41 -20.71 -7.65
N VAL A 78 6.46 -20.44 -8.96
CA VAL A 78 6.60 -19.07 -9.51
C VAL A 78 5.42 -18.17 -9.10
N TYR A 79 4.23 -18.76 -8.90
CA TYR A 79 3.02 -18.04 -8.50
C TYR A 79 2.91 -17.83 -6.98
N VAL A 80 3.62 -18.65 -6.20
CA VAL A 80 3.61 -18.69 -4.72
C VAL A 80 4.69 -17.79 -4.12
N ARG A 81 5.74 -17.46 -4.87
CA ARG A 81 6.86 -16.63 -4.38
C ARG A 81 6.51 -15.19 -3.99
N ASN A 82 5.33 -14.70 -4.34
CA ASN A 82 4.90 -13.32 -4.10
C ASN A 82 3.63 -13.22 -3.22
N ILE A 83 3.40 -14.23 -2.36
CA ILE A 83 2.27 -14.23 -1.41
C ILE A 83 2.56 -13.23 -0.28
N PRO A 84 1.54 -12.52 0.24
CA PRO A 84 1.66 -11.59 1.37
C PRO A 84 2.44 -12.11 2.58
N GLU A 85 2.42 -13.41 2.87
CA GLU A 85 3.15 -14.01 4.00
C GLU A 85 4.68 -13.85 3.89
N PHE A 86 5.23 -13.91 2.67
CA PHE A 86 6.64 -13.59 2.43
C PHE A 86 6.87 -12.08 2.39
N VAL A 87 5.87 -11.32 1.92
CA VAL A 87 5.92 -9.85 1.93
C VAL A 87 5.97 -9.33 3.35
N GLU A 88 5.30 -9.93 4.34
CA GLU A 88 5.34 -9.49 5.74
C GLU A 88 6.76 -9.63 6.35
N GLN A 89 7.48 -10.71 6.02
CA GLN A 89 8.88 -10.86 6.43
C GLN A 89 9.80 -9.85 5.74
N ILE A 90 9.55 -9.54 4.46
CA ILE A 90 10.28 -8.53 3.70
C ILE A 90 9.95 -7.13 4.24
N ASP A 91 8.69 -6.82 4.48
CA ASP A 91 8.23 -5.57 5.06
C ASP A 91 8.86 -5.37 6.43
N LYS A 92 8.91 -6.39 7.29
CA LYS A 92 9.63 -6.31 8.57
C LYS A 92 11.13 -6.07 8.39
N ALA A 93 11.76 -6.73 7.41
CA ALA A 93 13.20 -6.60 7.16
C ALA A 93 13.60 -5.25 6.54
N VAL A 94 12.69 -4.62 5.78
CA VAL A 94 12.99 -3.43 4.97
C VAL A 94 12.19 -2.20 5.41
N ALA A 95 11.22 -2.31 6.33
CA ALA A 95 10.35 -1.21 6.78
C ALA A 95 11.13 0.01 7.27
N LEU A 96 12.18 -0.19 8.08
CA LEU A 96 13.00 0.90 8.59
C LEU A 96 13.79 1.61 7.47
N GLN A 97 14.15 0.90 6.40
CA GLN A 97 14.86 1.46 5.24
C GLN A 97 13.92 2.08 4.21
N LEU A 98 12.67 1.58 4.12
CA LEU A 98 11.64 2.09 3.23
C LEU A 98 10.84 3.24 3.83
N ALA A 99 10.81 3.42 5.15
CA ALA A 99 10.08 4.51 5.80
C ALA A 99 10.45 5.91 5.26
N PRO A 100 11.74 6.26 5.05
CA PRO A 100 12.11 7.52 4.40
C PRO A 100 11.74 7.57 2.91
N LEU A 101 11.75 6.42 2.22
CA LEU A 101 11.46 6.30 0.78
C LEU A 101 9.95 6.32 0.47
N ALA A 102 9.11 5.92 1.42
CA ALA A 102 7.66 5.86 1.26
C ALA A 102 7.03 7.26 1.07
N GLN A 103 7.77 8.35 1.41
CA GLN A 103 7.31 9.74 1.36
C GLN A 103 5.88 9.88 1.92
N ALA A 104 5.59 9.09 2.97
CA ALA A 104 4.25 8.95 3.50
C ALA A 104 3.86 10.21 4.28
N PHE A 105 4.82 10.75 5.06
CA PHE A 105 4.75 12.10 5.58
C PHE A 105 5.21 13.11 4.52
N ARG A 106 4.39 14.13 4.29
CA ARG A 106 4.61 15.17 3.28
C ARG A 106 4.75 16.58 3.88
N GLY A 107 4.59 16.69 5.19
CA GLY A 107 4.63 17.94 5.93
C GLY A 107 6.04 18.40 6.27
N VAL A 108 6.13 19.41 7.13
CA VAL A 108 7.40 19.99 7.61
C VAL A 108 7.41 19.99 9.13
N LEU A 109 8.31 19.21 9.73
CA LEU A 109 8.49 19.17 11.18
C LEU A 109 9.00 20.53 11.69
N VAL A 110 8.40 21.03 12.76
CA VAL A 110 8.77 22.29 13.42
C VAL A 110 9.09 22.07 14.89
N VAL A 111 10.02 22.87 15.43
CA VAL A 111 10.48 22.71 16.82
C VAL A 111 9.35 22.96 17.83
N ASN A 112 8.52 23.97 17.57
CA ASN A 112 7.40 24.35 18.43
C ASN A 112 6.36 25.17 17.64
N GLU A 113 5.28 25.54 18.32
CA GLU A 113 4.21 26.36 17.74
C GLU A 113 4.72 27.67 17.13
N ALA A 114 5.63 28.39 17.80
CA ALA A 114 6.13 29.68 17.32
C ALA A 114 6.91 29.57 15.98
N ALA A 115 7.48 28.40 15.70
CA ALA A 115 8.14 28.09 14.44
C ALA A 115 7.17 27.63 13.33
N ALA A 116 5.89 27.40 13.65
CA ALA A 116 4.88 27.03 12.67
C ALA A 116 4.46 28.24 11.83
N HIS A 117 4.07 28.00 10.57
CA HIS A 117 3.70 29.07 9.64
C HIS A 117 2.49 29.89 10.13
N ARG A 118 1.56 29.21 10.82
CA ARG A 118 0.39 29.81 11.48
C ARG A 118 0.48 29.75 13.00
N GLY A 119 1.70 29.78 13.57
CA GLY A 119 1.94 29.64 15.02
C GLY A 119 1.26 30.68 15.92
N GLY A 120 0.96 31.88 15.39
CA GLY A 120 0.20 32.90 16.11
C GLY A 120 -1.32 32.70 16.11
N ASP A 121 -1.82 31.67 15.43
CA ASP A 121 -3.23 31.40 15.26
C ASP A 121 -3.65 30.10 15.98
N PRO A 122 -4.37 30.19 17.11
CA PRO A 122 -4.82 29.01 17.86
C PRO A 122 -5.70 28.06 17.06
N THR A 123 -6.36 28.53 16.00
CA THR A 123 -7.21 27.70 15.13
C THR A 123 -6.39 26.77 14.23
N SER A 124 -5.08 27.00 14.12
CA SER A 124 -4.18 26.12 13.37
C SER A 124 -3.80 24.86 14.15
N ARG A 125 -3.99 24.83 15.46
CA ARG A 125 -3.56 23.73 16.33
C ARG A 125 -4.31 22.44 16.02
N ILE A 126 -3.55 21.36 15.91
CA ILE A 126 -4.05 20.01 15.70
C ILE A 126 -3.85 19.22 16.99
N TYR A 127 -4.95 18.67 17.49
CA TYR A 127 -5.01 17.96 18.77
C TYR A 127 -5.14 16.46 18.53
N SER A 128 -4.51 15.69 19.40
CA SER A 128 -4.74 14.27 19.62
C SER A 128 -5.25 14.03 21.03
N SER A 129 -5.64 12.79 21.33
CA SER A 129 -6.00 12.30 22.67
C SER A 129 -4.93 12.60 23.73
N GLY A 130 -3.64 12.62 23.34
CA GLY A 130 -2.50 12.94 24.22
C GLY A 130 -2.10 14.41 24.30
N GLY A 131 -2.77 15.32 23.56
CA GLY A 131 -2.43 16.74 23.52
C GLY A 131 -2.15 17.27 22.11
N ASN A 132 -1.50 18.44 22.02
CA ASN A 132 -1.19 19.09 20.75
C ASN A 132 -0.10 18.33 20.00
N VAL A 133 -0.41 17.91 18.76
CA VAL A 133 0.54 17.20 17.89
C VAL A 133 1.15 18.10 16.83
N GLY A 134 0.56 19.25 16.52
CA GLY A 134 1.11 20.12 15.49
C GLY A 134 0.23 21.29 15.10
N SER A 135 0.58 21.94 14.00
CA SER A 135 -0.19 23.02 13.39
C SER A 135 -0.53 22.72 11.93
N CYS A 136 -1.66 23.25 11.45
CA CYS A 136 -2.00 23.30 10.04
C CYS A 136 -1.46 24.58 9.40
N GLY A 137 -0.63 24.45 8.36
CA GLY A 137 -0.08 25.58 7.61
C GLY A 137 -1.02 26.16 6.54
N SER A 138 -2.17 25.53 6.27
CA SER A 138 -3.15 26.05 5.30
C SER A 138 -4.00 27.16 5.92
N PHE A 139 -4.33 28.20 5.16
CA PHE A 139 -5.26 29.28 5.56
C PHE A 139 -6.72 28.99 5.18
N GLY A 140 -6.98 27.88 4.47
CA GLY A 140 -8.31 27.44 4.09
C GLY A 140 -9.01 26.57 5.14
N PHE A 141 -10.33 26.49 5.06
CA PHE A 141 -11.10 25.53 5.85
C PHE A 141 -10.80 24.09 5.39
N CYS A 142 -10.49 23.22 6.33
CA CYS A 142 -10.22 21.81 6.09
C CYS A 142 -11.21 20.96 6.89
N GLY A 143 -11.97 20.09 6.21
CA GLY A 143 -12.89 19.14 6.84
C GLY A 143 -12.32 17.74 7.05
N ALA A 144 -11.00 17.57 6.87
CA ALA A 144 -10.35 16.27 7.04
C ALA A 144 -10.30 15.89 8.53
N LEU A 145 -10.33 14.59 8.81
CA LEU A 145 -10.33 14.07 10.18
C LEU A 145 -8.96 14.28 10.83
N ALA A 146 -8.79 15.39 11.55
CA ALA A 146 -7.62 15.65 12.35
C ALA A 146 -7.63 14.77 13.63
N PRO A 147 -6.46 14.29 14.11
CA PRO A 147 -5.13 14.46 13.55
C PRO A 147 -4.77 13.40 12.48
N VAL A 148 -5.59 12.36 12.32
CA VAL A 148 -5.38 11.16 11.49
C VAL A 148 -5.00 11.54 10.05
N ALA A 149 -5.81 12.36 9.38
CA ALA A 149 -5.55 12.79 8.00
C ALA A 149 -4.37 13.76 7.88
N CYS A 150 -3.97 14.44 8.96
CA CYS A 150 -2.94 15.47 8.92
C CYS A 150 -1.54 14.88 8.66
N TYR A 151 -1.22 13.70 9.17
CA TYR A 151 0.11 13.10 8.99
C TYR A 151 0.47 12.75 7.54
N THR A 152 -0.51 12.65 6.65
CA THR A 152 -0.26 12.48 5.20
C THR A 152 -0.43 13.77 4.39
N CYS A 153 -0.83 14.86 5.05
CA CYS A 153 -1.06 16.16 4.44
C CYS A 153 0.25 16.95 4.31
N ALA A 154 0.45 17.61 3.17
CA ALA A 154 1.62 18.45 2.92
C ALA A 154 1.65 19.74 3.77
N HIS A 155 0.49 20.17 4.29
CA HIS A 155 0.38 21.38 5.11
C HIS A 155 0.58 21.12 6.61
N PHE A 156 0.71 19.86 7.03
CA PHE A 156 0.84 19.55 8.44
C PHE A 156 2.25 19.87 8.93
N GLN A 157 2.31 20.56 10.07
CA GLN A 157 3.56 20.94 10.75
C GLN A 157 3.59 20.29 12.14
N PRO A 158 4.05 19.02 12.26
CA PRO A 158 4.15 18.34 13.54
C PRO A 158 5.18 19.04 14.45
N TRP A 159 4.86 19.09 15.74
CA TRP A 159 5.74 19.72 16.74
C TRP A 159 6.72 18.69 17.30
N LEU A 160 7.98 19.09 17.51
CA LEU A 160 9.04 18.18 18.00
C LEU A 160 8.69 17.46 19.31
N GLU A 161 8.01 18.15 20.23
CA GLU A 161 7.55 17.61 21.52
C GLU A 161 6.08 17.15 21.49
N GLY A 162 5.49 17.01 20.29
CA GLY A 162 4.15 16.47 20.13
C GLY A 162 4.08 14.98 20.51
N PRO A 163 2.95 14.49 21.06
CA PRO A 163 2.77 13.10 21.48
C PRO A 163 2.51 12.17 20.28
N HIS A 164 3.44 12.15 19.31
CA HIS A 164 3.34 11.38 18.08
C HIS A 164 3.36 9.87 18.30
N GLU A 165 4.13 9.41 19.30
CA GLU A 165 4.19 8.00 19.69
C GLU A 165 2.82 7.49 20.17
N LEU A 166 2.08 8.29 20.93
CA LEU A 166 0.72 7.93 21.36
C LEU A 166 -0.25 7.77 20.18
N VAL A 167 -0.10 8.60 19.14
CA VAL A 167 -0.90 8.46 17.90
C VAL A 167 -0.51 7.18 17.16
N LEU A 168 0.78 6.88 17.08
CA LEU A 168 1.28 5.67 16.43
C LEU A 168 0.76 4.42 17.12
N ASP A 169 0.85 4.35 18.44
CA ASP A 169 0.38 3.22 19.25
C ASP A 169 -1.12 3.00 19.08
N GLN A 170 -1.92 4.07 19.03
CA GLN A 170 -3.36 3.99 18.77
C GLN A 170 -3.66 3.37 17.41
N LEU A 171 -2.98 3.83 16.36
CA LEU A 171 -3.21 3.32 15.00
C LEU A 171 -2.80 1.85 14.85
N ILE A 172 -1.71 1.45 15.50
CA ILE A 172 -1.26 0.05 15.53
C ILE A 172 -2.29 -0.83 16.26
N SER A 173 -2.76 -0.38 17.43
CA SER A 173 -3.78 -1.10 18.20
C SER A 173 -5.12 -1.21 17.45
N GLU A 174 -5.51 -0.16 16.72
CA GLU A 174 -6.72 -0.17 15.89
C GLU A 174 -6.59 -1.16 14.73
N ARG A 175 -5.46 -1.17 14.02
CA ARG A 175 -5.19 -2.15 12.95
C ARG A 175 -5.31 -3.58 13.48
N ASP A 176 -4.68 -3.87 14.62
CA ASP A 176 -4.72 -5.21 15.22
C ASP A 176 -6.13 -5.61 15.64
N SER A 177 -6.90 -4.67 16.18
CA SER A 177 -8.30 -4.88 16.54
C SER A 177 -9.17 -5.18 15.31
N VAL A 178 -8.97 -4.45 14.20
CA VAL A 178 -9.67 -4.69 12.93
C VAL A 178 -9.32 -6.05 12.35
N LEU A 179 -8.04 -6.45 12.40
CA LEU A 179 -7.60 -7.77 11.95
C LEU A 179 -8.26 -8.87 12.77
N GLN A 180 -8.29 -8.74 14.10
CA GLN A 180 -8.94 -9.71 14.98
C GLN A 180 -10.45 -9.80 14.75
N ALA A 181 -11.11 -8.67 14.49
CA ALA A 181 -12.56 -8.63 14.31
C ALA A 181 -13.01 -9.13 12.92
N THR A 182 -12.23 -8.90 11.88
CA THR A 182 -12.62 -9.19 10.49
C THR A 182 -11.95 -10.43 9.91
N GLY A 183 -10.77 -10.81 10.42
CA GLY A 183 -9.93 -11.85 9.84
C GLY A 183 -9.37 -11.51 8.44
N ASP A 184 -9.58 -10.29 7.95
CA ASP A 184 -9.16 -9.84 6.63
C ASP A 184 -7.97 -8.86 6.74
N PRO A 185 -6.75 -9.30 6.39
CA PRO A 185 -5.56 -8.44 6.40
C PRO A 185 -5.70 -7.20 5.53
N LYS A 186 -6.48 -7.28 4.44
CA LYS A 186 -6.66 -6.16 3.52
C LYS A 186 -7.47 -5.04 4.17
N VAL A 187 -8.49 -5.39 4.95
CA VAL A 187 -9.30 -4.43 5.69
C VAL A 187 -8.49 -3.83 6.84
N ALA A 188 -7.67 -4.63 7.52
CA ALA A 188 -6.77 -4.15 8.56
C ALA A 188 -5.71 -3.15 8.01
N SER A 189 -5.17 -3.42 6.82
CA SER A 189 -4.09 -2.62 6.21
C SER A 189 -4.50 -1.23 5.69
N VAL A 190 -5.78 -0.84 5.76
CA VAL A 190 -6.30 0.41 5.17
C VAL A 190 -5.53 1.64 5.69
N ASN A 191 -5.09 1.62 6.95
CA ASN A 191 -4.37 2.71 7.58
C ASN A 191 -2.84 2.53 7.62
N ASP A 192 -2.28 1.52 6.97
CA ASP A 192 -0.83 1.25 7.03
C ASP A 192 0.00 2.41 6.47
N ARG A 193 -0.48 3.07 5.42
CA ARG A 193 0.15 4.28 4.89
C ARG A 193 0.23 5.39 5.94
N LEU A 194 -0.79 5.51 6.78
CA LEU A 194 -0.81 6.48 7.86
C LEU A 194 0.15 6.09 8.99
N ILE A 195 0.17 4.81 9.37
CA ILE A 195 1.12 4.27 10.36
C ILE A 195 2.56 4.58 9.93
N LEU A 196 2.89 4.38 8.66
CA LEU A 196 4.20 4.73 8.10
C LEU A 196 4.49 6.24 8.18
N ALA A 197 3.49 7.09 7.89
CA ALA A 197 3.65 8.54 7.97
C ALA A 197 3.91 9.03 9.40
N VAL A 198 3.17 8.51 10.39
CA VAL A 198 3.40 8.84 11.81
C VAL A 198 4.75 8.31 12.28
N SER A 199 5.14 7.10 11.86
CA SER A 199 6.45 6.50 12.16
C SER A 199 7.61 7.35 11.63
N ASP A 200 7.48 7.90 10.41
CA ASP A 200 8.47 8.82 9.84
C ASP A 200 8.57 10.11 10.66
N VAL A 201 7.44 10.69 11.12
CA VAL A 201 7.45 11.85 12.02
C VAL A 201 8.16 11.55 13.33
N VAL A 202 7.85 10.43 13.98
CA VAL A 202 8.52 10.00 15.24
C VAL A 202 10.03 9.84 15.00
N THR A 203 10.42 9.19 13.91
CA THR A 203 11.83 8.97 13.56
C THR A 203 12.55 10.30 13.35
N ARG A 204 11.95 11.26 12.63
CA ARG A 204 12.52 12.59 12.42
C ARG A 204 12.60 13.39 13.72
N CYS A 205 11.59 13.31 14.60
CA CYS A 205 11.65 13.94 15.92
C CYS A 205 12.82 13.39 16.73
N ASN A 206 12.99 12.06 16.77
CA ASN A 206 14.07 11.42 17.52
C ASN A 206 15.46 11.74 16.94
N ALA A 207 15.58 11.81 15.62
CA ALA A 207 16.81 12.27 14.96
C ALA A 207 17.16 13.71 15.34
N MET A 208 16.19 14.63 15.28
CA MET A 208 16.42 16.03 15.67
C MET A 208 16.72 16.22 17.17
N LYS A 209 16.20 15.36 18.05
CA LYS A 209 16.52 15.37 19.49
C LYS A 209 17.90 14.80 19.79
N SER A 210 18.43 13.92 18.94
CA SER A 210 19.72 13.25 19.14
C SER A 210 20.90 13.96 18.49
N GLU A 211 20.68 14.89 17.56
CA GLU A 211 21.71 15.82 17.09
C GLU A 211 21.99 16.87 18.20
N PRO A 212 23.21 16.91 18.77
CA PRO A 212 23.57 17.98 19.68
C PRO A 212 23.57 19.29 18.91
N VAL A 213 22.80 20.27 19.39
CA VAL A 213 22.85 21.65 18.92
C VAL A 213 24.29 22.14 19.06
N HIS A 214 25.03 22.18 17.95
CA HIS A 214 26.27 22.93 17.89
C HIS A 214 25.89 24.41 17.99
N VAL A 215 26.03 24.94 19.21
CA VAL A 215 26.02 26.37 19.55
C VAL A 215 27.13 27.10 18.79
#